data_AF-A0A1T8ME31-F1
#
_entry.id   AF-A0A1T8ME31-F1
#
_cell.length_a   1.000
_cell.length_b   1.000
_cell.length_c   1.000
_cell.angle_alpha   90.00
_cell.angle_beta   90.00
_cell.angle_gamma   90.00
#
_symmetry.space_group_name_H-M   'P 1'
#
loop_
_entity.id
_entity.type
_entity.pdbx_description
1 polymer ?
#
loop_
_entity_poly.entity_id
_entity_poly.type
_entity_poly.pdbx_seq_one_letter_code
_entity_poly.pdbx_strand_id
1 'polypeptide(L)'
;MLGFDPTLDTICLSAGSGLDIPEWQLRGKYPQGTEAQLVFTDDVGAVLAQFEGRIGATGVAFTEDEPAVKGLPHGTHFDILVTYPDGRVHKLRYGIVVRKESRYPLSKVISPEDAARQYTADFRGKYIGPMWQPLGNGLGSLGIHTHELISQDPSMGPNYSLFTSACARWRWPMSMDSVTINLKVLNVGAGKLNVIVCGDYALENYLGIQFETGVINNKLHVITGKGPLGWDYRGDPVNNTTANGEVYSVKYNFLSNTIACYKGTALTPVISWTDTDNLVPHGEGFRYTGLSWNTALLSPGVEPTAWEAKDGV
;
A
#
# COMPACT_ATOMS: atom_id res chain seq x y z
N MET A 1 -32.28 9.02 -18.96
CA MET A 1 -31.52 8.62 -17.75
C MET A 1 -30.05 8.58 -18.16
N LEU A 2 -29.22 9.41 -17.54
CA LEU A 2 -27.77 9.47 -17.72
C LEU A 2 -27.12 8.55 -16.69
N GLY A 3 -26.27 7.61 -17.14
CA GLY A 3 -25.49 6.67 -16.33
C GLY A 3 -25.87 5.21 -16.60
N PHE A 4 -25.20 4.55 -17.55
CA PHE A 4 -25.44 3.14 -17.93
C PHE A 4 -24.45 2.16 -17.29
N ASP A 5 -23.51 2.63 -16.48
CA ASP A 5 -22.49 1.79 -15.87
C ASP A 5 -22.83 1.45 -14.41
N PRO A 6 -22.57 0.20 -13.97
CA PRO A 6 -22.72 -0.16 -12.57
C PRO A 6 -21.81 0.72 -11.70
N THR A 7 -22.26 1.06 -10.50
CA THR A 7 -21.48 1.94 -9.61
C THR A 7 -20.55 1.11 -8.74
N LEU A 8 -19.25 1.44 -8.76
CA LEU A 8 -18.28 0.89 -7.80
C LEU A 8 -18.59 1.43 -6.40
N ASP A 9 -18.64 0.55 -5.41
CA ASP A 9 -19.03 0.88 -4.03
C ASP A 9 -18.33 -0.03 -3.01
N THR A 10 -18.55 0.22 -1.72
CA THR A 10 -17.95 -0.55 -0.63
C THR A 10 -19.00 -0.90 0.41
N ILE A 11 -19.14 -2.19 0.70
CA ILE A 11 -19.97 -2.65 1.82
C ILE A 11 -19.09 -2.72 3.07
N CYS A 12 -19.46 -1.96 4.09
CA CYS A 12 -18.76 -1.98 5.36
C CYS A 12 -19.47 -2.88 6.37
N LEU A 13 -18.79 -3.94 6.83
CA LEU A 13 -19.27 -4.84 7.88
C LEU A 13 -18.45 -4.67 9.16
N SER A 14 -19.09 -4.91 10.30
CA SER A 14 -18.45 -4.91 11.63
C SER A 14 -18.88 -6.16 12.39
N ALA A 15 -17.97 -6.75 13.18
CA ALA A 15 -18.32 -7.80 14.12
C ALA A 15 -19.49 -7.36 15.04
N GLY A 16 -20.43 -8.28 15.30
CA GLY A 16 -21.62 -7.97 16.10
C GLY A 16 -22.70 -7.17 15.37
N SER A 17 -22.52 -6.84 14.08
CA SER A 17 -23.50 -6.08 13.29
C SER A 17 -23.99 -6.87 12.08
N GLY A 18 -25.28 -6.71 11.76
CA GLY A 18 -25.86 -7.16 10.51
C GLY A 18 -25.52 -6.27 9.32
N LEU A 19 -25.98 -6.67 8.14
CA LEU A 19 -25.97 -5.86 6.93
C LEU A 19 -27.31 -5.12 6.82
N ASP A 20 -27.27 -3.82 6.57
CA ASP A 20 -28.46 -3.04 6.21
C ASP A 20 -28.13 -2.09 5.06
N ILE A 21 -28.68 -2.39 3.88
CA ILE A 21 -28.68 -1.52 2.71
C ILE A 21 -30.12 -1.03 2.51
N PRO A 22 -30.45 0.19 2.94
CA PRO A 22 -31.81 0.70 2.84
C PRO A 22 -32.17 1.17 1.43
N GLU A 23 -33.47 1.21 1.12
CA GLU A 23 -34.00 1.57 -0.23
C GLU A 23 -33.47 2.91 -0.77
N TRP A 24 -33.18 3.86 0.11
CA TRP A 24 -32.71 5.18 -0.32
C TRP A 24 -31.29 5.16 -0.90
N GLN A 25 -30.49 4.14 -0.60
CA GLN A 25 -29.18 3.95 -1.23
C GLN A 25 -29.31 3.35 -2.63
N LEU A 26 -30.28 2.45 -2.84
CA LEU A 26 -30.53 1.81 -4.14
C LEU A 26 -31.84 2.33 -4.76
N ARG A 27 -31.96 3.66 -4.87
CA ARG A 27 -33.16 4.29 -5.42
C ARG A 27 -33.36 3.95 -6.88
N GLY A 28 -34.58 3.56 -7.22
CA GLY A 28 -34.98 3.25 -8.59
C GLY A 28 -36.47 3.01 -8.70
N LYS A 29 -36.98 3.12 -9.93
CA LYS A 29 -38.35 2.69 -10.25
C LYS A 29 -38.27 1.30 -10.86
N TYR A 30 -38.61 0.30 -10.08
CA TYR A 30 -38.57 -1.10 -10.49
C TYR A 30 -39.97 -1.58 -10.86
N PRO A 31 -40.18 -2.17 -12.05
CA PRO A 31 -41.46 -2.78 -12.43
C PRO A 31 -41.88 -3.89 -11.46
N GLN A 32 -43.18 -4.16 -11.36
CA GLN A 32 -43.68 -5.31 -10.60
C GLN A 32 -43.13 -6.61 -11.20
N GLY A 33 -42.68 -7.53 -10.34
CA GLY A 33 -42.04 -8.79 -10.75
C GLY A 33 -40.52 -8.66 -10.94
N THR A 34 -39.94 -7.50 -10.62
CA THR A 34 -38.48 -7.34 -10.52
C THR A 34 -37.97 -8.10 -9.29
N GLU A 35 -36.84 -8.76 -9.42
CA GLU A 35 -36.12 -9.43 -8.33
C GLU A 35 -34.75 -8.78 -8.13
N ALA A 36 -34.24 -8.77 -6.90
CA ALA A 36 -32.91 -8.27 -6.59
C ALA A 36 -32.09 -9.33 -5.85
N GLN A 37 -30.79 -9.36 -6.14
CA GLN A 37 -29.84 -10.29 -5.52
C GLN A 37 -28.57 -9.54 -5.13
N LEU A 38 -28.03 -9.87 -3.98
CA LEU A 38 -26.72 -9.47 -3.52
C LEU A 38 -25.86 -10.73 -3.43
N VAL A 39 -24.81 -10.79 -4.22
CA VAL A 39 -23.91 -11.95 -4.32
C VAL A 39 -22.55 -11.55 -3.80
N PHE A 40 -21.97 -12.37 -2.94
CA PHE A 40 -20.61 -12.23 -2.44
C PHE A 40 -19.73 -13.34 -3.01
N THR A 41 -18.57 -13.00 -3.55
CA THR A 41 -17.61 -13.95 -4.14
C THR A 41 -16.19 -13.75 -3.63
N ASP A 42 -15.41 -14.82 -3.59
CA ASP A 42 -13.96 -14.74 -3.36
C ASP A 42 -13.19 -14.35 -4.64
N ASP A 43 -11.86 -14.23 -4.53
CA ASP A 43 -10.95 -13.89 -5.62
C ASP A 43 -10.93 -14.91 -6.78
N VAL A 44 -11.38 -16.15 -6.55
CA VAL A 44 -11.48 -17.19 -7.59
C VAL A 44 -12.90 -17.29 -8.18
N GLY A 45 -13.82 -16.44 -7.73
CA GLY A 45 -15.20 -16.37 -8.19
C GLY A 45 -16.15 -17.37 -7.54
N ALA A 46 -15.75 -18.04 -6.45
CA ALA A 46 -16.65 -18.90 -5.70
C ALA A 46 -17.64 -18.07 -4.88
N VAL A 47 -18.92 -18.43 -4.92
CA VAL A 47 -19.97 -17.73 -4.16
C VAL A 47 -19.86 -18.07 -2.69
N LEU A 48 -19.61 -17.06 -1.87
CA LEU A 48 -19.51 -17.16 -0.41
C LEU A 48 -20.88 -16.97 0.27
N ALA A 49 -21.69 -16.05 -0.25
CA ALA A 49 -23.06 -15.83 0.20
C ALA A 49 -23.91 -15.21 -0.91
N GLN A 50 -25.22 -15.42 -0.81
CA GLN A 50 -26.20 -14.82 -1.71
C GLN A 50 -27.46 -14.48 -0.93
N PHE A 51 -27.95 -13.26 -1.10
CA PHE A 51 -29.11 -12.72 -0.41
C PHE A 51 -30.13 -12.15 -1.38
N GLU A 52 -31.40 -12.32 -1.06
CA GLU A 52 -32.51 -11.77 -1.84
C GLU A 52 -32.85 -10.36 -1.35
N GLY A 53 -32.97 -9.42 -2.28
CA GLY A 53 -33.32 -8.05 -1.99
C GLY A 53 -34.84 -7.85 -2.01
N ARG A 54 -35.32 -6.98 -1.12
CA ARG A 54 -36.73 -6.54 -1.12
C ARG A 54 -36.89 -5.36 -2.08
N ILE A 55 -37.74 -5.52 -3.10
CA ILE A 55 -38.17 -4.40 -3.94
C ILE A 55 -39.25 -3.61 -3.21
N GLY A 56 -38.93 -2.37 -2.85
CA GLY A 56 -39.87 -1.43 -2.24
C GLY A 56 -40.41 -0.40 -3.21
N ALA A 57 -41.19 0.54 -2.69
CA ALA A 57 -41.77 1.61 -3.49
C ALA A 57 -40.73 2.64 -3.96
N THR A 58 -39.58 2.73 -3.28
CA THR A 58 -38.58 3.77 -3.52
C THR A 58 -37.23 3.23 -3.99
N GLY A 59 -36.98 1.93 -3.83
CA GLY A 59 -35.72 1.30 -4.21
C GLY A 59 -35.65 -0.18 -3.85
N VAL A 60 -34.43 -0.69 -3.79
CA VAL A 60 -34.11 -2.05 -3.33
C VAL A 60 -33.51 -1.99 -1.93
N ALA A 61 -33.90 -2.90 -1.04
CA ALA A 61 -33.28 -3.05 0.27
C ALA A 61 -32.72 -4.46 0.50
N PHE A 62 -31.62 -4.53 1.25
CA PHE A 62 -31.05 -5.79 1.75
C PHE A 62 -30.87 -5.67 3.26
N THR A 63 -31.37 -6.64 4.02
CA THR A 63 -31.24 -6.65 5.48
C THR A 63 -30.94 -8.07 5.92
N GLU A 64 -29.77 -8.28 6.50
CA GLU A 64 -29.31 -9.59 6.95
C GLU A 64 -28.76 -9.51 8.37
N ASP A 65 -29.03 -10.53 9.17
CA ASP A 65 -28.53 -10.61 10.54
C ASP A 65 -27.03 -10.90 10.60
N GLU A 66 -26.39 -10.53 11.70
CA GLU A 66 -24.95 -10.75 11.93
C GLU A 66 -24.49 -12.18 11.59
N PRO A 67 -25.19 -13.26 11.99
CA PRO A 67 -24.71 -14.61 11.71
C PRO A 67 -24.62 -14.96 10.22
N ALA A 68 -25.40 -14.31 9.36
CA ALA A 68 -25.39 -14.52 7.92
C ALA A 68 -24.19 -13.84 7.25
N VAL A 69 -23.73 -12.72 7.80
CA VAL A 69 -22.68 -11.89 7.20
C VAL A 69 -21.34 -11.96 7.94
N LYS A 70 -21.28 -12.56 9.13
CA LYS A 70 -20.02 -12.71 9.91
C LYS A 70 -18.93 -13.51 9.18
N GLY A 71 -19.33 -14.41 8.28
CA GLY A 71 -18.40 -15.28 7.54
C GLY A 71 -17.74 -14.61 6.33
N LEU A 72 -18.20 -13.42 5.94
CA LEU A 72 -17.69 -12.71 4.76
C LEU A 72 -16.34 -12.04 5.05
N PRO A 73 -15.21 -12.52 4.52
CA PRO A 73 -13.91 -11.91 4.79
C PRO A 73 -13.81 -10.48 4.24
N HIS A 74 -12.88 -9.70 4.77
CA HIS A 74 -12.43 -8.48 4.10
C HIS A 74 -11.88 -8.82 2.71
N GLY A 75 -12.08 -7.96 1.71
CA GLY A 75 -11.66 -8.22 0.33
C GLY A 75 -12.67 -9.04 -0.49
N THR A 76 -13.67 -9.65 0.16
CA THR A 76 -14.77 -10.33 -0.54
C THR A 76 -15.40 -9.39 -1.56
N HIS A 77 -15.52 -9.85 -2.80
CA HIS A 77 -16.17 -9.09 -3.84
C HIS A 77 -17.69 -9.18 -3.67
N PHE A 78 -18.42 -8.12 -4.01
CA PHE A 78 -19.87 -8.16 -4.03
C PHE A 78 -20.44 -7.60 -5.33
N ASP A 79 -21.60 -8.12 -5.72
CA ASP A 79 -22.41 -7.66 -6.83
C ASP A 79 -23.86 -7.50 -6.38
N ILE A 80 -24.46 -6.35 -6.68
CA ILE A 80 -25.90 -6.13 -6.54
C ILE A 80 -26.52 -6.19 -7.93
N LEU A 81 -27.35 -7.21 -8.14
CA LEU A 81 -27.99 -7.53 -9.41
C LEU A 81 -29.51 -7.33 -9.28
N VAL A 82 -30.12 -6.87 -10.36
CA VAL A 82 -31.57 -6.76 -10.50
C VAL A 82 -32.02 -7.45 -11.76
N THR A 83 -32.97 -8.37 -11.64
CA THR A 83 -33.57 -9.10 -12.74
C THR A 83 -34.96 -8.54 -13.00
N TYR A 84 -35.16 -7.95 -14.18
CA TYR A 84 -36.45 -7.41 -14.61
C TYR A 84 -37.40 -8.53 -15.06
N PRO A 85 -38.73 -8.30 -15.10
CA PRO A 85 -39.72 -9.30 -15.49
C PRO A 85 -39.52 -9.89 -16.90
N ASP A 86 -38.79 -9.19 -17.77
CA ASP A 86 -38.46 -9.64 -19.12
C ASP A 86 -37.15 -10.47 -19.19
N GLY A 87 -36.58 -10.80 -18.02
CA GLY A 87 -35.36 -11.60 -17.90
C GLY A 87 -34.06 -10.81 -18.03
N ARG A 88 -34.11 -9.49 -18.25
CA ARG A 88 -32.89 -8.67 -18.31
C ARG A 88 -32.28 -8.52 -16.92
N VAL A 89 -31.00 -8.85 -16.80
CA VAL A 89 -30.22 -8.66 -15.56
C VAL A 89 -29.39 -7.38 -15.67
N HIS A 90 -29.53 -6.51 -14.67
CA HIS A 90 -28.77 -5.28 -14.53
C HIS A 90 -27.96 -5.30 -13.25
N LYS A 91 -26.65 -5.05 -13.36
CA LYS A 91 -25.79 -4.81 -12.20
C LYS A 91 -25.96 -3.35 -11.77
N LEU A 92 -26.41 -3.14 -10.53
CA LEU A 92 -26.57 -1.81 -9.95
C LEU A 92 -25.27 -1.31 -9.32
N ARG A 93 -24.66 -2.16 -8.48
CA ARG A 93 -23.43 -1.85 -7.75
C ARG A 93 -22.52 -3.06 -7.69
N TYR A 94 -21.24 -2.80 -7.51
CA TYR A 94 -20.24 -3.82 -7.27
C TYR A 94 -19.08 -3.26 -6.46
N GLY A 95 -18.25 -4.12 -5.90
CA GLY A 95 -17.02 -3.71 -5.23
C GLY A 95 -16.58 -4.72 -4.21
N ILE A 96 -16.09 -4.25 -3.07
CA ILE A 96 -15.48 -5.07 -2.03
C ILE A 96 -16.12 -4.87 -0.65
N VAL A 97 -15.95 -5.88 0.20
CA VAL A 97 -16.30 -5.83 1.62
C VAL A 97 -15.12 -5.30 2.44
N VAL A 98 -15.38 -4.26 3.22
CA VAL A 98 -14.44 -3.71 4.20
C VAL A 98 -14.90 -4.04 5.63
N ARG A 99 -14.01 -4.64 6.42
CA ARG A 99 -14.22 -4.88 7.85
C ARG A 99 -13.74 -3.69 8.66
N LYS A 100 -14.65 -3.07 9.43
CA LYS A 100 -14.41 -1.87 10.26
C LYS A 100 -13.81 -2.14 11.64
N GLU A 101 -13.51 -3.38 11.96
CA GLU A 101 -12.96 -3.78 13.26
C GLU A 101 -11.56 -3.20 13.48
N SER A 102 -11.24 -2.82 14.72
CA SER A 102 -9.88 -2.42 15.09
C SER A 102 -8.93 -3.59 14.89
N ARG A 103 -7.98 -3.43 13.97
CA ARG A 103 -6.98 -4.45 13.65
C ARG A 103 -5.82 -4.35 14.64
N TYR A 104 -5.65 -5.35 15.47
CA TYR A 104 -4.51 -5.45 16.38
C TYR A 104 -3.54 -6.51 15.87
N PRO A 105 -2.22 -6.28 15.87
CA PRO A 105 -1.23 -7.24 15.36
C PRO A 105 -1.22 -8.58 16.13
N LEU A 106 -1.88 -8.67 17.29
CA LEU A 106 -2.01 -9.88 18.10
C LEU A 106 -3.42 -10.51 18.08
N SER A 107 -4.38 -9.97 17.33
CA SER A 107 -5.72 -10.58 17.23
C SER A 107 -5.67 -11.88 16.44
N LYS A 108 -6.51 -12.86 16.80
CA LYS A 108 -6.69 -14.09 16.03
C LYS A 108 -7.10 -13.71 14.61
N VAL A 109 -6.29 -14.10 13.63
CA VAL A 109 -6.56 -13.88 12.20
C VAL A 109 -7.87 -14.59 11.84
N ILE A 110 -8.92 -13.83 11.49
CA ILE A 110 -10.23 -14.36 11.08
C ILE A 110 -10.23 -14.63 9.57
N SER A 111 -9.45 -13.88 8.80
CA SER A 111 -9.23 -14.08 7.35
C SER A 111 -7.73 -14.05 7.04
N PRO A 112 -7.17 -15.02 6.27
CA PRO A 112 -5.73 -15.05 5.95
C PRO A 112 -5.19 -13.77 5.33
N GLU A 113 -6.08 -12.98 4.73
CA GLU A 113 -5.83 -11.71 4.08
C GLU A 113 -5.51 -10.60 5.08
N ASP A 114 -5.99 -10.75 6.33
CA ASP A 114 -5.74 -9.87 7.47
C ASP A 114 -4.53 -10.30 8.30
N ALA A 115 -3.83 -11.37 7.91
CA ALA A 115 -2.60 -11.77 8.59
C ALA A 115 -1.53 -10.70 8.36
N ALA A 116 -0.90 -10.23 9.45
CA ALA A 116 0.23 -9.33 9.36
C ALA A 116 1.35 -9.97 8.50
N ARG A 117 1.77 -9.27 7.46
CA ARG A 117 2.82 -9.67 6.54
C ARG A 117 4.16 -9.11 7.00
N GLN A 118 5.19 -9.89 6.75
CA GLN A 118 6.58 -9.48 6.89
C GLN A 118 7.35 -9.97 5.67
N TYR A 119 8.12 -9.07 5.09
CA TYR A 119 9.01 -9.32 3.96
C TYR A 119 10.41 -8.92 4.34
N THR A 120 11.40 -9.70 3.91
CA THR A 120 12.81 -9.45 4.23
C THR A 120 13.68 -9.65 3.00
N ALA A 121 14.72 -8.84 2.86
CA ALA A 121 15.80 -9.00 1.89
C ALA A 121 17.13 -8.64 2.57
N ASP A 122 18.13 -9.52 2.48
CA ASP A 122 19.46 -9.32 3.05
C ASP A 122 20.51 -8.97 1.98
N PHE A 123 20.09 -8.83 0.73
CA PHE A 123 20.90 -8.45 -0.44
C PHE A 123 22.19 -9.27 -0.62
N ARG A 124 22.22 -10.49 -0.08
CA ARG A 124 23.33 -11.43 -0.26
C ARG A 124 23.07 -12.27 -1.51
N GLY A 125 23.95 -12.14 -2.51
CA GLY A 125 23.84 -12.94 -3.73
C GLY A 125 24.38 -12.23 -4.97
N LYS A 126 24.07 -12.79 -6.15
CA LYS A 126 24.50 -12.24 -7.44
C LYS A 126 23.45 -11.39 -8.15
N TYR A 127 22.19 -11.44 -7.71
CA TYR A 127 21.07 -10.75 -8.34
C TYR A 127 20.03 -10.33 -7.29
N ILE A 128 19.30 -9.25 -7.55
CA ILE A 128 18.30 -8.65 -6.64
C ILE A 128 17.12 -9.58 -6.32
N GLY A 129 16.88 -10.58 -7.16
CA GLY A 129 15.78 -11.54 -7.02
C GLY A 129 14.48 -11.08 -7.69
N PRO A 130 13.57 -12.01 -8.00
CA PRO A 130 12.33 -11.71 -8.73
C PRO A 130 11.29 -10.94 -7.90
N MET A 131 11.54 -10.76 -6.60
CA MET A 131 10.64 -10.05 -5.70
C MET A 131 10.74 -8.53 -5.85
N TRP A 132 11.88 -8.03 -6.31
CA TRP A 132 12.06 -6.63 -6.64
C TRP A 132 11.71 -6.41 -8.11
N GLN A 133 10.61 -5.71 -8.35
CA GLN A 133 10.12 -5.37 -9.68
C GLN A 133 10.68 -4.00 -10.06
N PRO A 134 11.60 -3.91 -11.04
CA PRO A 134 12.14 -2.62 -11.47
C PRO A 134 11.04 -1.77 -12.10
N LEU A 135 11.05 -0.48 -11.78
CA LEU A 135 10.07 0.50 -12.27
C LEU A 135 10.77 1.78 -12.75
N GLY A 136 10.10 2.49 -13.65
CA GLY A 136 10.57 3.72 -14.26
C GLY A 136 11.50 3.49 -15.44
N ASN A 137 11.61 4.52 -16.29
CA ASN A 137 12.48 4.53 -17.47
C ASN A 137 13.89 5.05 -17.14
N GLY A 138 14.35 4.79 -15.92
CA GLY A 138 15.70 5.17 -15.52
C GLY A 138 16.74 4.43 -16.35
N LEU A 139 17.87 5.08 -16.62
CA LEU A 139 19.01 4.41 -17.27
C LEU A 139 19.70 3.39 -16.34
N GLY A 140 19.34 3.36 -15.05
CA GLY A 140 19.93 2.49 -14.05
C GLY A 140 19.25 1.15 -14.00
N SER A 141 19.99 0.11 -14.39
CA SER A 141 19.65 -1.25 -13.96
C SER A 141 19.97 -1.39 -12.47
N LEU A 142 19.21 -2.18 -11.72
CA LEU A 142 19.52 -2.48 -10.33
C LEU A 142 20.50 -3.65 -10.23
N GLY A 143 21.38 -3.61 -9.23
CA GLY A 143 22.42 -4.60 -9.00
C GLY A 143 22.66 -4.87 -7.52
N ILE A 144 23.37 -5.97 -7.25
CA ILE A 144 23.96 -6.25 -5.94
C ILE A 144 25.44 -5.89 -6.01
N HIS A 145 25.88 -5.02 -5.10
CA HIS A 145 27.27 -4.57 -4.98
C HIS A 145 27.93 -5.29 -3.80
N THR A 146 29.08 -5.94 -4.00
CA THR A 146 29.70 -6.82 -2.98
C THR A 146 30.62 -6.12 -1.99
N HIS A 147 31.05 -4.88 -2.26
CA HIS A 147 31.83 -4.00 -1.37
C HIS A 147 33.04 -4.63 -0.65
N GLU A 148 33.62 -5.70 -1.21
CA GLU A 148 34.73 -6.46 -0.59
C GLU A 148 35.95 -5.57 -0.32
N LEU A 149 36.26 -4.64 -1.22
CA LEU A 149 37.38 -3.70 -1.11
C LEU A 149 37.31 -2.77 0.11
N ILE A 150 36.11 -2.54 0.65
CA ILE A 150 35.89 -1.69 1.83
C ILE A 150 35.42 -2.49 3.05
N SER A 151 35.46 -3.83 2.98
CA SER A 151 35.05 -4.74 4.06
C SER A 151 33.64 -4.47 4.60
N GLN A 152 32.69 -4.18 3.71
CA GLN A 152 31.28 -3.94 4.05
C GLN A 152 30.39 -5.07 3.54
N ASP A 153 29.21 -5.19 4.15
CA ASP A 153 28.17 -6.12 3.68
C ASP A 153 27.72 -5.75 2.24
N PRO A 154 27.34 -6.73 1.41
CA PRO A 154 26.72 -6.45 0.12
C PRO A 154 25.44 -5.60 0.26
N SER A 155 25.16 -4.81 -0.77
CA SER A 155 23.98 -3.94 -0.80
C SER A 155 23.29 -3.96 -2.16
N MET A 156 22.03 -3.53 -2.17
CA MET A 156 21.29 -3.28 -3.41
C MET A 156 21.39 -1.80 -3.79
N GLY A 157 21.69 -1.54 -5.06
CA GLY A 157 21.76 -0.18 -5.59
C GLY A 157 21.63 -0.13 -7.10
N PRO A 158 21.65 1.07 -7.69
CA PRO A 158 21.69 1.25 -9.13
C PRO A 158 23.09 0.91 -9.67
N ASN A 159 23.16 0.09 -10.72
CA ASN A 159 24.30 0.08 -11.62
C ASN A 159 24.38 1.47 -12.27
N TYR A 160 25.45 2.20 -12.00
CA TYR A 160 25.54 3.62 -12.35
C TYR A 160 26.55 3.86 -13.48
N SER A 161 26.14 4.65 -14.46
CA SER A 161 27.01 5.20 -15.51
C SER A 161 26.68 6.68 -15.67
N LEU A 162 27.20 7.51 -14.76
CA LEU A 162 26.97 8.96 -14.62
C LEU A 162 25.48 9.33 -14.40
N PHE A 163 25.15 10.00 -13.28
CA PHE A 163 23.81 10.55 -12.99
C PHE A 163 22.64 9.64 -13.37
N THR A 164 22.56 8.52 -12.69
CA THR A 164 21.60 7.47 -12.98
C THR A 164 20.48 7.48 -11.94
N SER A 165 19.28 7.10 -12.36
CA SER A 165 18.15 6.89 -11.44
C SER A 165 17.61 5.48 -11.64
N ALA A 166 17.18 4.85 -10.55
CA ALA A 166 16.58 3.52 -10.57
C ALA A 166 15.50 3.42 -9.50
N CYS A 167 14.53 2.54 -9.70
CA CYS A 167 13.48 2.27 -8.72
C CYS A 167 13.12 0.78 -8.78
N ALA A 168 12.81 0.21 -7.62
CA ALA A 168 12.17 -1.09 -7.53
C ALA A 168 11.08 -1.09 -6.47
N ARG A 169 9.98 -1.74 -6.82
CA ARG A 169 8.87 -2.03 -5.92
C ARG A 169 8.96 -3.47 -5.47
N TRP A 170 8.64 -3.74 -4.21
CA TRP A 170 8.41 -5.11 -3.79
C TRP A 170 7.17 -5.68 -4.51
N ARG A 171 7.23 -6.96 -4.89
CA ARG A 171 6.21 -7.56 -5.77
C ARG A 171 4.83 -7.58 -5.16
N TRP A 172 4.73 -7.80 -3.85
CA TRP A 172 3.47 -7.98 -3.15
C TRP A 172 3.14 -6.79 -2.25
N PRO A 173 1.86 -6.41 -2.15
CA PRO A 173 1.44 -5.38 -1.22
C PRO A 173 1.46 -5.88 0.23
N MET A 174 1.56 -4.95 1.17
CA MET A 174 1.31 -5.17 2.59
C MET A 174 -0.18 -5.48 2.84
N SER A 175 -0.53 -6.10 3.98
CA SER A 175 -1.94 -6.37 4.32
C SER A 175 -2.60 -5.22 5.08
N MET A 176 -1.82 -4.39 5.76
CA MET A 176 -2.31 -3.24 6.54
C MET A 176 -1.89 -1.91 5.91
N ASP A 177 -2.60 -0.84 6.27
CA ASP A 177 -2.28 0.52 5.82
C ASP A 177 -1.12 1.12 6.60
N SER A 178 -0.96 0.72 7.87
CA SER A 178 0.20 1.06 8.69
C SER A 178 1.36 0.12 8.40
N VAL A 179 2.53 0.67 8.10
CA VAL A 179 3.71 -0.09 7.65
C VAL A 179 4.96 0.39 8.36
N THR A 180 5.80 -0.55 8.76
CA THR A 180 7.17 -0.29 9.22
C THR A 180 8.17 -0.89 8.24
N ILE A 181 9.11 -0.09 7.78
CA ILE A 181 10.29 -0.53 7.03
C ILE A 181 11.53 -0.34 7.91
N ASN A 182 12.25 -1.42 8.17
CA ASN A 182 13.58 -1.38 8.77
C ASN A 182 14.63 -1.56 7.67
N LEU A 183 15.65 -0.72 7.68
CA LEU A 183 16.78 -0.83 6.75
C LEU A 183 18.10 -0.67 7.47
N LYS A 184 19.04 -1.54 7.16
CA LYS A 184 20.47 -1.35 7.47
C LYS A 184 21.13 -0.71 6.25
N VAL A 185 21.85 0.38 6.44
CA VAL A 185 22.36 1.19 5.34
C VAL A 185 23.87 1.20 5.24
N LEU A 186 24.36 1.39 4.02
CA LEU A 186 25.74 1.65 3.67
C LEU A 186 25.81 2.97 2.90
N ASN A 187 26.71 3.86 3.29
CA ASN A 187 26.94 5.13 2.60
C ASN A 187 28.10 4.96 1.61
N VAL A 188 27.78 4.89 0.32
CA VAL A 188 28.74 4.68 -0.78
C VAL A 188 29.05 6.00 -1.52
N GLY A 189 28.83 7.14 -0.86
CA GLY A 189 29.16 8.47 -1.37
C GLY A 189 27.94 9.37 -1.55
N ALA A 190 28.02 10.31 -2.48
CA ALA A 190 26.96 11.28 -2.74
C ALA A 190 25.81 10.67 -3.54
N GLY A 191 24.57 10.97 -3.17
CA GLY A 191 23.38 10.50 -3.86
C GLY A 191 22.14 10.53 -2.96
N LYS A 192 21.05 9.96 -3.47
CA LYS A 192 19.76 9.91 -2.78
C LYS A 192 19.22 8.49 -2.79
N LEU A 193 18.72 8.04 -1.64
CA LEU A 193 17.92 6.83 -1.47
C LEU A 193 16.55 7.21 -0.93
N ASN A 194 15.49 6.75 -1.56
CA ASN A 194 14.12 6.89 -1.10
C ASN A 194 13.64 5.56 -0.58
N VAL A 195 13.12 5.55 0.65
CA VAL A 195 12.39 4.43 1.23
C VAL A 195 10.90 4.70 1.09
N ILE A 196 10.22 3.86 0.33
CA ILE A 196 8.85 4.12 -0.15
C ILE A 196 7.85 3.25 0.63
N VAL A 197 6.80 3.89 1.11
CA VAL A 197 5.60 3.30 1.72
C VAL A 197 4.35 3.88 1.05
N CYS A 198 3.19 3.25 1.28
CA CYS A 198 1.91 3.72 0.75
C CYS A 198 1.91 3.90 -0.78
N GLY A 199 2.67 3.09 -1.50
CA GLY A 199 2.79 3.19 -2.95
C GLY A 199 1.66 2.49 -3.69
N ASP A 200 1.20 3.10 -4.79
CA ASP A 200 0.37 2.39 -5.76
C ASP A 200 1.18 1.34 -6.55
N TYR A 201 0.50 0.56 -7.39
CA TYR A 201 1.16 -0.46 -8.20
C TYR A 201 2.29 0.13 -9.06
N ALA A 202 2.12 1.31 -9.66
CA ALA A 202 3.13 1.89 -10.55
C ALA A 202 4.17 2.78 -9.82
N LEU A 203 4.00 2.97 -8.51
CA LEU A 203 4.68 4.02 -7.73
C LEU A 203 4.50 5.42 -8.34
N GLU A 204 3.32 5.70 -8.89
CA GLU A 204 2.95 7.06 -9.33
C GLU A 204 2.65 7.95 -8.13
N ASN A 205 2.00 7.39 -7.11
CA ASN A 205 1.72 8.05 -5.84
C ASN A 205 2.32 7.22 -4.70
N TYR A 206 3.03 7.88 -3.78
CA TYR A 206 3.59 7.24 -2.59
C TYR A 206 4.02 8.25 -1.52
N LEU A 207 4.27 7.77 -0.31
CA LEU A 207 5.00 8.48 0.75
C LEU A 207 6.39 7.89 0.90
N GLY A 208 7.35 8.68 1.37
CA GLY A 208 8.66 8.13 1.65
C GLY A 208 9.55 9.01 2.49
N ILE A 209 10.66 8.41 2.93
CA ILE A 209 11.78 9.09 3.56
C ILE A 209 12.97 9.03 2.61
N GLN A 210 13.52 10.19 2.27
CA GLN A 210 14.72 10.31 1.46
C GLN A 210 15.94 10.51 2.35
N PHE A 211 16.97 9.73 2.11
CA PHE A 211 18.32 9.89 2.59
C PHE A 211 19.13 10.60 1.52
N GLU A 212 19.58 11.82 1.79
CA GLU A 212 20.50 12.55 0.91
C GLU A 212 21.89 12.58 1.54
N THR A 213 22.89 12.14 0.78
CA THR A 213 24.31 12.15 1.16
C THR A 213 25.16 12.92 0.16
N GLY A 214 26.27 13.48 0.64
CA GLY A 214 27.19 14.30 -0.14
C GLY A 214 28.19 15.05 0.75
N VAL A 215 29.13 15.77 0.13
CA VAL A 215 30.20 16.50 0.85
C VAL A 215 29.62 17.53 1.83
N ILE A 216 28.54 18.20 1.42
CA ILE A 216 27.84 19.22 2.23
C ILE A 216 26.37 18.87 2.49
N ASN A 217 25.83 17.88 1.78
CA ASN A 217 24.42 17.51 1.85
C ASN A 217 24.27 16.21 2.63
N ASN A 218 23.90 16.29 3.90
CA ASN A 218 23.63 15.14 4.76
C ASN A 218 22.30 15.38 5.47
N LYS A 219 21.21 14.97 4.82
CA LYS A 219 19.85 15.34 5.21
C LYS A 219 18.88 14.15 5.09
N LEU A 220 17.89 14.15 5.97
CA LEU A 220 16.66 13.39 5.77
C LEU A 220 15.56 14.34 5.29
N HIS A 221 14.76 13.85 4.34
CA HIS A 221 13.57 14.55 3.85
C HIS A 221 12.37 13.62 3.94
N VAL A 222 11.19 14.21 4.18
CA VAL A 222 9.93 13.54 3.83
C VAL A 222 9.60 13.88 2.39
N ILE A 223 9.11 12.90 1.65
CA ILE A 223 8.74 13.06 0.24
C ILE A 223 7.38 12.47 -0.08
N THR A 224 6.72 13.04 -1.09
CA THR A 224 5.57 12.44 -1.79
C THR A 224 5.94 12.16 -3.23
N GLY A 225 5.52 11.01 -3.76
CA GLY A 225 5.79 10.57 -5.12
C GLY A 225 4.98 11.30 -6.19
N LYS A 226 5.56 11.42 -7.39
CA LYS A 226 4.91 11.86 -8.64
C LYS A 226 5.44 11.05 -9.83
N GLY A 227 5.47 9.74 -9.65
CA GLY A 227 6.17 8.78 -10.51
C GLY A 227 7.34 8.07 -9.81
N PRO A 228 7.78 6.91 -10.32
CA PRO A 228 8.75 6.03 -9.65
C PRO A 228 10.11 6.67 -9.38
N LEU A 229 10.47 7.71 -10.15
CA LEU A 229 11.74 8.43 -10.05
C LEU A 229 11.57 9.91 -9.68
N GLY A 230 10.34 10.37 -9.45
CA GLY A 230 10.01 11.77 -9.19
C GLY A 230 9.33 11.96 -7.83
N TRP A 231 9.64 13.06 -7.15
CA TRP A 231 9.05 13.40 -5.86
C TRP A 231 8.97 14.91 -5.62
N ASP A 232 8.20 15.27 -4.60
CA ASP A 232 8.17 16.60 -3.98
C ASP A 232 8.55 16.49 -2.50
N TYR A 233 9.28 17.48 -1.97
CA TYR A 233 9.64 17.53 -0.55
C TYR A 233 8.48 18.04 0.30
N ARG A 234 8.37 17.49 1.51
CA ARG A 234 7.39 17.90 2.52
C ARG A 234 8.11 18.33 3.80
N GLY A 235 7.70 19.49 4.31
CA GLY A 235 8.32 20.11 5.48
C GLY A 235 9.78 20.50 5.26
N ASP A 236 10.44 20.87 6.37
CA ASP A 236 11.86 21.19 6.37
C ASP A 236 12.71 19.93 6.53
N PRO A 237 13.86 19.83 5.83
CA PRO A 237 14.76 18.72 6.00
C PRO A 237 15.50 18.79 7.35
N VAL A 238 15.89 17.62 7.85
CA VAL A 238 16.68 17.50 9.09
C VAL A 238 18.09 17.06 8.76
N ASN A 239 19.10 17.73 9.34
CA ASN A 239 20.49 17.32 9.20
C ASN A 239 20.69 15.92 9.80
N ASN A 240 21.21 15.00 9.00
CA ASN A 240 21.49 13.64 9.42
C ASN A 240 22.65 13.06 8.60
N THR A 241 23.72 12.68 9.29
CA THR A 241 24.81 11.93 8.68
C THR A 241 24.48 10.44 8.71
N THR A 242 24.34 9.84 7.54
CA THR A 242 24.15 8.40 7.37
C THR A 242 25.51 7.71 7.42
N ALA A 243 25.74 6.90 8.46
CA ALA A 243 26.96 6.12 8.63
C ALA A 243 26.75 4.64 8.25
N ASN A 244 27.85 3.97 7.90
CA ASN A 244 27.83 2.57 7.49
C ASN A 244 27.37 1.67 8.63
N GLY A 245 26.46 0.75 8.32
CA GLY A 245 25.90 -0.21 9.26
C GLY A 245 24.83 0.35 10.20
N GLU A 246 24.47 1.64 10.07
CA GLU A 246 23.35 2.20 10.83
C GLU A 246 22.03 1.55 10.41
N VAL A 247 21.12 1.45 11.38
CA VAL A 247 19.76 0.96 11.15
C VAL A 247 18.79 2.13 11.26
N TYR A 248 17.89 2.23 10.32
CA TYR A 248 16.78 3.19 10.33
C TYR A 248 15.45 2.45 10.28
N SER A 249 14.46 3.01 10.95
CA SER A 249 13.08 2.54 10.90
C SER A 249 12.20 3.63 10.33
N VAL A 250 11.66 3.42 9.14
CA VAL A 250 10.64 4.27 8.52
C VAL A 250 9.28 3.71 8.88
N LYS A 251 8.45 4.51 9.53
CA LYS A 251 7.15 4.09 10.06
C LYS A 251 6.07 5.00 9.52
N TYR A 252 5.05 4.40 8.92
CA TYR A 252 3.83 5.10 8.56
C TYR A 252 2.67 4.58 9.41
N ASN A 253 1.97 5.51 10.05
CA ASN A 253 0.77 5.23 10.84
C ASN A 253 -0.45 5.83 10.14
N PHE A 254 -1.34 4.94 9.68
CA PHE A 254 -2.57 5.32 8.98
C PHE A 254 -3.53 6.14 9.85
N LEU A 255 -3.68 5.79 11.13
CA LEU A 255 -4.64 6.45 12.02
C LEU A 255 -4.31 7.93 12.26
N SER A 256 -3.02 8.24 12.37
CA SER A 256 -2.52 9.61 12.54
C SER A 256 -2.06 10.24 11.24
N ASN A 257 -2.24 9.56 10.10
CA ASN A 257 -1.71 9.91 8.79
C ASN A 257 -0.27 10.47 8.82
N THR A 258 0.62 9.80 9.55
CA THR A 258 1.96 10.32 9.87
C THR A 258 3.05 9.35 9.44
N ILE A 259 4.03 9.86 8.71
CA ILE A 259 5.29 9.16 8.42
C ILE A 259 6.40 9.69 9.33
N ALA A 260 7.23 8.81 9.85
CA ALA A 260 8.35 9.14 10.71
C ALA A 260 9.56 8.23 10.46
N CYS A 261 10.77 8.78 10.62
CA CYS A 261 12.02 8.02 10.53
C CYS A 261 12.71 8.02 11.89
N TYR A 262 13.10 6.84 12.37
CA TYR A 262 13.85 6.63 13.61
C TYR A 262 15.24 6.12 13.26
N LYS A 263 16.22 6.43 14.11
CA LYS A 263 17.62 6.03 13.94
C LYS A 263 18.05 5.14 15.10
N GLY A 264 18.60 3.97 14.78
CA GLY A 264 19.00 2.96 15.75
C GLY A 264 17.84 2.50 16.62
N THR A 265 18.01 2.59 17.93
CA THR A 265 17.01 2.22 18.94
C THR A 265 16.27 3.41 19.53
N ALA A 266 16.43 4.61 18.94
CA ALA A 266 15.79 5.82 19.44
C ALA A 266 14.26 5.72 19.37
N LEU A 267 13.58 6.19 20.43
CA LEU A 267 12.13 6.26 20.50
C LEU A 267 11.57 7.59 19.99
N THR A 268 12.45 8.57 19.75
CA THR A 268 12.09 9.87 19.16
C THR A 268 12.45 9.85 17.69
N PRO A 269 11.54 10.24 16.79
CA PRO A 269 11.85 10.29 15.37
C PRO A 269 12.88 11.39 15.07
N VAL A 270 13.78 11.11 14.13
CA VAL A 270 14.72 12.09 13.56
C VAL A 270 13.96 13.09 12.70
N ILE A 271 12.98 12.60 11.94
CA ILE A 271 12.08 13.42 11.11
C ILE A 271 10.69 12.79 11.13
N SER A 272 9.66 13.62 11.13
CA SER A 272 8.26 13.20 11.04
C SER A 272 7.43 14.24 10.30
N TRP A 273 6.40 13.79 9.59
CA TRP A 273 5.46 14.65 8.90
C TRP A 273 4.07 14.00 8.86
N THR A 274 3.05 14.82 9.03
CA THR A 274 1.65 14.42 9.00
C THR A 274 1.00 14.97 7.74
N ASP A 275 0.36 14.09 6.95
CA ASP A 275 -0.38 14.48 5.76
C ASP A 275 -1.78 14.98 6.14
N THR A 276 -1.86 16.24 6.56
CA THR A 276 -3.13 16.85 6.98
C THR A 276 -4.11 17.07 5.82
N ASP A 277 -3.58 17.15 4.60
CA ASP A 277 -4.36 17.46 3.39
C ASP A 277 -4.75 16.19 2.61
N ASN A 278 -4.34 15.01 3.08
CA ASN A 278 -4.53 13.72 2.41
C ASN A 278 -4.04 13.75 0.95
N LEU A 279 -2.83 14.28 0.76
CA LEU A 279 -2.17 14.39 -0.55
C LEU A 279 -1.89 13.03 -1.17
N VAL A 280 -1.58 12.01 -0.35
CA VAL A 280 -1.29 10.67 -0.82
C VAL A 280 -2.47 9.73 -0.53
N PRO A 281 -3.01 9.02 -1.53
CA PRO A 281 -4.03 8.02 -1.29
C PRO A 281 -3.46 6.83 -0.50
N HIS A 282 -4.32 6.21 0.33
CA HIS A 282 -3.98 5.08 1.18
C HIS A 282 -5.08 4.01 1.10
N GLY A 283 -4.81 2.81 1.61
CA GLY A 283 -5.74 1.69 1.52
C GLY A 283 -5.33 0.66 0.47
N GLU A 284 -6.26 -0.23 0.16
CA GLU A 284 -6.08 -1.23 -0.90
C GLU A 284 -5.69 -0.58 -2.23
N GLY A 285 -4.78 -1.22 -2.94
CA GLY A 285 -4.15 -0.65 -4.15
C GLY A 285 -2.94 0.26 -3.86
N PHE A 286 -2.82 0.82 -2.64
CA PHE A 286 -1.73 1.72 -2.22
C PHE A 286 -0.82 1.10 -1.14
N ARG A 287 -0.83 -0.22 -0.98
CA ARG A 287 -0.05 -0.93 0.06
C ARG A 287 1.33 -1.40 -0.41
N TYR A 288 1.84 -0.90 -1.53
CA TYR A 288 3.16 -1.30 -2.02
C TYR A 288 4.28 -0.54 -1.30
N THR A 289 5.40 -1.23 -1.15
CA THR A 289 6.65 -0.67 -0.64
C THR A 289 7.71 -0.75 -1.72
N GLY A 290 8.73 0.10 -1.61
CA GLY A 290 9.76 0.19 -2.63
C GLY A 290 10.99 0.96 -2.18
N LEU A 291 11.96 1.00 -3.09
CA LEU A 291 13.19 1.75 -2.96
C LEU A 291 13.46 2.46 -4.29
N SER A 292 13.89 3.72 -4.23
CA SER A 292 14.37 4.42 -5.42
C SER A 292 15.63 5.20 -5.15
N TRP A 293 16.45 5.38 -6.18
CA TRP A 293 17.77 5.99 -6.09
C TRP A 293 17.94 7.07 -7.13
N ASN A 294 18.69 8.10 -6.77
CA ASN A 294 19.27 9.06 -7.70
C ASN A 294 20.75 9.24 -7.36
N THR A 295 21.61 8.82 -8.28
CA THR A 295 23.06 8.82 -8.08
C THR A 295 23.65 10.20 -8.34
N ALA A 296 24.80 10.47 -7.72
CA ALA A 296 25.67 11.56 -8.16
C ALA A 296 26.53 11.12 -9.36
N LEU A 297 27.44 11.99 -9.80
CA LEU A 297 28.33 11.75 -10.93
C LEU A 297 29.15 10.46 -10.79
N LEU A 298 29.68 10.18 -9.59
CA LEU A 298 30.64 9.10 -9.34
C LEU A 298 30.28 8.19 -8.17
N SER A 299 29.05 8.28 -7.65
CA SER A 299 28.63 7.50 -6.48
C SER A 299 27.12 7.27 -6.46
N PRO A 300 26.66 6.10 -5.98
CA PRO A 300 25.24 5.76 -5.95
C PRO A 300 24.48 6.38 -4.76
N GLY A 301 25.19 6.85 -3.73
CA GLY A 301 24.61 7.39 -2.52
C GLY A 301 24.49 6.35 -1.41
N VAL A 302 23.35 6.37 -0.71
CA VAL A 302 23.03 5.36 0.31
C VAL A 302 22.45 4.12 -0.35
N GLU A 303 22.91 2.95 0.08
CA GLU A 303 22.41 1.65 -0.36
C GLU A 303 22.02 0.79 0.84
N PRO A 304 20.86 0.12 0.84
CA PRO A 304 20.52 -0.81 1.90
C PRO A 304 21.30 -2.12 1.78
N THR A 305 21.88 -2.57 2.88
CA THR A 305 22.50 -3.90 3.05
C THR A 305 21.51 -4.91 3.62
N ALA A 306 20.43 -4.45 4.22
CA ALA A 306 19.29 -5.26 4.60
C ALA A 306 18.02 -4.40 4.58
N TRP A 307 16.90 -5.04 4.29
CA TRP A 307 15.58 -4.42 4.22
C TRP A 307 14.54 -5.39 4.80
N GLU A 308 13.64 -4.85 5.61
CA GLU A 308 12.47 -5.54 6.13
C GLU A 308 11.28 -4.60 6.03
N ALA A 309 10.17 -5.07 5.47
CA ALA A 309 8.87 -4.41 5.59
C ALA A 309 7.91 -5.29 6.38
N LYS A 310 7.18 -4.69 7.31
CA LYS A 310 6.18 -5.39 8.13
C LYS A 310 4.93 -4.54 8.34
N ASP A 311 3.81 -5.23 8.48
CA ASP A 311 2.56 -4.60 8.86
C ASP A 311 2.63 -4.07 10.30
N GLY A 312 2.04 -2.90 10.51
CA GLY A 312 1.98 -2.22 11.81
C GLY A 312 3.14 -1.26 12.08
N VAL A 313 3.02 -0.55 13.21
CA VAL A 313 3.91 0.54 13.66
C VAL A 313 4.60 0.17 14.96
#